data_AF-A0A972DYS0-F1
#
_entry.id   AF-A0A972DYS0-F1
#
_cell.length_a   1.000
_cell.length_b   1.000
_cell.length_c   1.000
_cell.angle_alpha   90.00
_cell.angle_beta   90.00
_cell.angle_gamma   90.00
#
_symmetry.space_group_name_H-M   'P 1'
#
loop_
_entity.id
_entity.type
_entity.pdbx_description
1 polymer ?
#
loop_
_entity_poly.entity_id
_entity_poly.type
_entity_poly.pdbx_seq_one_letter_code
_entity_poly.pdbx_strand_id
1 'polypeptide(L)'
;MKKPVLLNQAKWIIEPGCVVLVAGGTMEHANLMTFSWQTPIHTADPCMILLVVNRVRYTYELIRHNHELTINVPGESLLKQTHLAGTISGRGIDKFAHCGLTPTPANVVAPPLVAECAGHLECRIVETHGVHTHDLLICEVVHASAEADFFDGAWIPERFHTLHYMQGTKYGLLTRRVDVG
;
A
#
# COMPACT_ATOMS: atom_id res chain seq x y z
N MET A 1 8.06 34.63 -3.22
CA MET A 1 8.59 34.31 -4.56
C MET A 1 8.63 32.79 -4.73
N LYS A 2 8.31 32.26 -5.93
CA LYS A 2 8.44 30.83 -6.25
C LYS A 2 9.90 30.51 -6.60
N LYS A 3 10.41 29.33 -6.22
CA LYS A 3 11.75 28.84 -6.61
C LYS A 3 11.63 27.68 -7.59
N PRO A 4 12.54 27.54 -8.58
CA PRO A 4 12.58 26.37 -9.45
C PRO A 4 12.91 25.10 -8.66
N VAL A 5 12.36 23.96 -9.10
CA VAL A 5 12.60 22.62 -8.55
C VAL A 5 13.23 21.76 -9.65
N LEU A 6 14.17 20.88 -9.29
CA LEU A 6 14.78 19.96 -10.24
C LEU A 6 13.74 18.99 -10.81
N LEU A 7 13.80 18.66 -12.10
CA LEU A 7 12.78 17.82 -12.75
C LEU A 7 12.67 16.41 -12.13
N ASN A 8 13.79 15.83 -11.68
CA ASN A 8 13.80 14.55 -10.96
C ASN A 8 13.18 14.63 -9.55
N GLN A 9 12.91 15.84 -9.05
CA GLN A 9 12.21 16.12 -7.80
C GLN A 9 10.78 16.60 -8.01
N ALA A 10 10.34 16.82 -9.26
CA ALA A 10 9.05 17.41 -9.56
C ALA A 10 7.85 16.62 -8.98
N LYS A 11 7.98 15.29 -8.87
CA LYS A 11 6.93 14.45 -8.26
C LYS A 11 6.57 14.87 -6.83
N TRP A 12 7.52 15.42 -6.06
CA TRP A 12 7.31 15.83 -4.68
C TRP A 12 6.39 17.05 -4.54
N ILE A 13 6.00 17.67 -5.65
CA ILE A 13 5.03 18.78 -5.66
C ILE A 13 3.60 18.26 -5.47
N ILE A 14 3.31 17.04 -5.94
CA ILE A 14 1.96 16.44 -5.92
C ILE A 14 1.83 15.27 -4.94
N GLU A 15 2.94 14.65 -4.56
CA GLU A 15 3.03 13.71 -3.44
C GLU A 15 2.83 14.46 -2.12
N PRO A 16 2.26 13.85 -1.07
CA PRO A 16 2.31 12.41 -0.79
C PRO A 16 0.99 11.63 -0.91
N GLY A 17 1.02 10.51 -1.64
CA GLY A 17 0.00 9.47 -1.55
C GLY A 17 -0.02 8.75 -0.18
N CYS A 18 -1.15 8.12 0.14
CA CYS A 18 -1.27 7.26 1.32
C CYS A 18 -0.32 6.06 1.19
N VAL A 19 0.46 5.81 2.24
CA VAL A 19 1.39 4.69 2.36
C VAL A 19 0.62 3.46 2.83
N VAL A 20 0.83 2.36 2.13
CA VAL A 20 0.22 1.06 2.39
C VAL A 20 1.30 -0.02 2.43
N LEU A 21 0.95 -1.17 2.99
CA LEU A 21 1.71 -2.40 2.87
C LEU A 21 1.05 -3.30 1.83
N VAL A 22 1.75 -3.60 0.76
CA VAL A 22 1.28 -4.53 -0.27
C VAL A 22 1.90 -5.90 -0.01
N ALA A 23 1.08 -6.94 0.14
CA ALA A 23 1.54 -8.31 0.28
C ALA A 23 1.21 -9.15 -0.96
N GLY A 24 2.08 -10.13 -1.24
CA GLY A 24 1.93 -11.11 -2.32
C GLY A 24 2.39 -12.49 -1.87
N GLY A 25 2.07 -13.52 -2.66
CA GLY A 25 2.39 -14.91 -2.36
C GLY A 25 1.24 -15.67 -1.72
N THR A 26 1.55 -16.63 -0.85
CA THR A 26 0.57 -17.43 -0.09
C THR A 26 0.89 -17.36 1.40
N MET A 27 0.04 -17.88 2.29
CA MET A 27 0.33 -17.96 3.73
C MET A 27 1.69 -18.61 4.05
N GLU A 28 2.09 -19.62 3.29
CA GLU A 28 3.35 -20.36 3.48
C GLU A 28 4.55 -19.62 2.88
N HIS A 29 4.33 -18.85 1.82
CA HIS A 29 5.37 -18.14 1.10
C HIS A 29 4.95 -16.69 0.80
N ALA A 30 4.73 -15.93 1.86
CA ALA A 30 4.33 -14.54 1.77
C ALA A 30 5.53 -13.59 1.85
N ASN A 31 5.38 -12.43 1.23
CA ASN A 31 6.22 -11.28 1.51
C ASN A 31 5.42 -9.99 1.37
N LEU A 32 5.89 -8.90 1.99
CA LEU A 32 5.27 -7.59 1.87
C LEU A 32 6.26 -6.50 1.45
N MET A 33 5.75 -5.37 0.98
CA MET A 33 6.52 -4.16 0.72
C MET A 33 5.73 -2.91 1.10
N THR A 34 6.46 -1.89 1.52
CA THR A 34 5.92 -0.54 1.70
C THR A 34 5.75 0.13 0.34
N PHE A 35 4.58 0.74 0.15
CA PHE A 35 4.18 1.23 -1.15
C PHE A 35 3.34 2.50 -1.01
N SER A 36 3.55 3.50 -1.88
CA SER A 36 2.76 4.75 -1.89
C SER A 36 2.28 5.14 -3.28
N TRP A 37 2.69 4.39 -4.32
CA TRP A 37 2.39 4.69 -5.72
C TRP A 37 1.14 3.93 -6.17
N GLN A 38 0.06 4.19 -5.44
CA GLN A 38 -1.27 3.64 -5.69
C GLN A 38 -2.31 4.76 -5.81
N THR A 39 -3.34 4.56 -6.63
CA THR A 39 -4.50 5.45 -6.70
C THR A 39 -5.74 4.70 -7.18
N PRO A 40 -6.95 5.04 -6.70
CA PRO A 40 -8.18 4.61 -7.34
C PRO A 40 -8.25 5.13 -8.79
N ILE A 41 -8.79 4.32 -9.69
CA ILE A 41 -9.05 4.68 -11.10
C ILE A 41 -10.51 4.44 -11.53
N HIS A 42 -11.27 3.69 -10.74
CA HIS A 42 -12.71 3.46 -10.91
C HIS A 42 -13.34 3.18 -9.55
N THR A 43 -14.50 3.77 -9.26
CA THR A 43 -15.15 3.71 -7.93
C THR A 43 -16.49 2.99 -7.92
N ALA A 44 -17.10 2.72 -9.08
CA ALA A 44 -18.28 1.86 -9.14
C ALA A 44 -17.86 0.39 -8.95
N ASP A 45 -18.82 -0.53 -8.84
CA ASP A 45 -18.56 -1.96 -8.66
C ASP A 45 -18.21 -2.63 -10.01
N PRO A 46 -16.98 -3.19 -10.20
CA PRO A 46 -15.92 -3.31 -9.20
C PRO A 46 -14.99 -2.10 -9.11
N CYS A 47 -14.58 -1.78 -7.88
CA CYS A 47 -13.63 -0.71 -7.60
C CYS A 47 -12.24 -1.13 -8.14
N MET A 48 -11.54 -0.20 -8.78
CA MET A 48 -10.25 -0.47 -9.43
C MET A 48 -9.16 0.43 -8.86
N ILE A 49 -8.02 -0.16 -8.50
CA ILE A 49 -6.85 0.54 -8.01
C ILE A 49 -5.68 0.32 -8.99
N LEU A 50 -4.99 1.40 -9.34
CA LEU A 50 -3.73 1.35 -10.09
C LEU A 50 -2.55 1.29 -9.12
N LEU A 51 -1.63 0.35 -9.33
CA LEU A 51 -0.32 0.31 -8.65
C LEU A 51 0.82 0.50 -9.67
N VAL A 52 1.81 1.33 -9.37
CA VAL A 52 3.02 1.51 -10.19
C VAL A 52 4.23 0.84 -9.54
N VAL A 53 4.50 -0.41 -9.89
CA VAL A 53 5.44 -1.28 -9.16
C VAL A 53 6.76 -1.41 -9.91
N ASN A 54 7.88 -1.25 -9.20
CA ASN A 54 9.19 -1.49 -9.78
C ASN A 54 9.46 -3.00 -9.93
N ARG A 55 9.97 -3.42 -11.10
CA ARG A 55 10.20 -4.84 -11.41
C ARG A 55 11.18 -5.56 -10.48
N VAL A 56 12.07 -4.84 -9.79
CA VAL A 56 13.08 -5.47 -8.92
C VAL A 56 12.54 -5.92 -7.56
N ARG A 57 11.30 -5.55 -7.21
CA ARG A 57 10.71 -5.83 -5.90
C ARG A 57 10.40 -7.32 -5.78
N TYR A 58 10.95 -7.98 -4.75
CA TYR A 58 10.69 -9.39 -4.49
C TYR A 58 9.19 -9.68 -4.30
N THR A 59 8.46 -8.83 -3.58
CA THR A 59 7.00 -8.96 -3.44
C THR A 59 6.30 -9.00 -4.79
N TYR A 60 6.79 -8.23 -5.78
CA TYR A 60 6.18 -8.22 -7.11
C TYR A 60 6.42 -9.51 -7.89
N GLU A 61 7.52 -10.23 -7.64
CA GLU A 61 7.73 -11.57 -8.20
C GLU A 61 6.64 -12.54 -7.71
N LEU A 62 6.30 -12.47 -6.42
CA LEU A 62 5.22 -13.29 -5.85
C LEU A 62 3.85 -12.90 -6.39
N ILE A 63 3.58 -11.59 -6.49
CA ILE A 63 2.32 -11.07 -7.05
C ILE A 63 2.14 -11.53 -8.51
N ARG A 64 3.20 -11.50 -9.32
CA ARG A 64 3.13 -11.97 -10.72
C ARG A 64 2.84 -13.46 -10.85
N HIS A 65 3.25 -14.27 -9.87
CA HIS A 65 2.96 -15.70 -9.89
C HIS A 65 1.48 -15.98 -9.64
N ASN A 66 0.88 -15.29 -8.67
CA ASN A 66 -0.51 -15.55 -8.24
C ASN A 66 -1.56 -14.66 -8.92
N HIS A 67 -1.15 -13.57 -9.58
CA HIS A 67 -2.05 -12.51 -10.08
C HIS A 67 -2.97 -11.91 -9.00
N GLU A 68 -2.56 -12.03 -7.74
CA GLU A 68 -3.29 -11.60 -6.55
C GLU A 68 -2.37 -10.82 -5.62
N LEU A 69 -2.95 -9.85 -4.91
CA LEU A 69 -2.28 -9.07 -3.87
C LEU A 69 -3.27 -8.60 -2.81
N THR A 70 -2.75 -8.24 -1.64
CA THR A 70 -3.50 -7.48 -0.64
C THR A 70 -2.87 -6.11 -0.45
N ILE A 71 -3.70 -5.09 -0.21
CA ILE A 71 -3.29 -3.74 0.17
C ILE A 71 -3.75 -3.52 1.61
N ASN A 72 -2.82 -3.21 2.51
CA ASN A 72 -3.08 -3.10 3.94
C ASN A 72 -2.71 -1.69 4.40
N VAL A 73 -3.60 -1.01 5.13
CA VAL A 73 -3.44 0.40 5.50
C VAL A 73 -2.87 0.53 6.93
N PRO A 74 -1.58 0.87 7.10
CA PRO A 74 -0.98 1.09 8.41
C PRO A 74 -1.34 2.46 8.98
N GLY A 75 -1.46 2.52 10.30
CA GLY A 75 -1.55 3.78 11.04
C GLY A 75 -0.20 4.28 11.55
N GLU A 76 -0.20 5.43 12.22
CA GLU A 76 0.98 6.04 12.85
C GLU A 76 1.76 5.07 13.76
N SER A 77 1.06 4.22 14.53
CA SER A 77 1.67 3.24 15.43
C SER A 77 2.57 2.22 14.71
N LEU A 78 2.34 1.98 13.42
CA LEU A 78 3.11 1.07 12.58
C LEU A 78 4.18 1.77 11.74
N LEU A 79 4.49 3.04 11.99
CA LEU A 79 5.45 3.80 11.20
C LEU A 79 6.82 3.11 11.09
N LYS A 80 7.34 2.55 12.19
CA LYS A 80 8.66 1.91 12.19
C LYS A 80 8.66 0.62 11.37
N GLN A 81 7.65 -0.22 11.55
CA GLN A 81 7.46 -1.47 10.83
C GLN A 81 7.27 -1.19 9.33
N THR A 82 6.43 -0.20 9.01
CA THR A 82 6.17 0.26 7.65
C THR A 82 7.42 0.84 7.02
N HIS A 83 8.26 1.59 7.74
CA HIS A 83 9.53 2.05 7.18
C HIS A 83 10.48 0.88 6.90
N LEU A 84 10.64 -0.01 7.88
CA LEU A 84 11.56 -1.15 7.78
C LEU A 84 11.22 -2.07 6.60
N ALA A 85 9.94 -2.44 6.43
CA ALA A 85 9.47 -3.30 5.33
C ALA A 85 9.81 -2.77 3.93
N GLY A 86 9.97 -1.44 3.79
CA GLY A 86 10.36 -0.76 2.55
C GLY A 86 11.87 -0.68 2.32
N THR A 87 12.67 -0.83 3.36
CA THR A 87 14.15 -0.71 3.32
C THR A 87 14.89 -2.03 3.12
N ILE A 88 14.24 -3.17 3.39
CA ILE A 88 14.84 -4.49 3.28
C ILE A 88 14.22 -5.32 2.14
N SER A 89 15.01 -6.21 1.56
CA SER A 89 14.51 -7.24 0.64
C SER A 89 14.03 -8.46 1.43
N GLY A 90 12.99 -9.14 0.93
CA GLY A 90 12.51 -10.40 1.52
C GLY A 90 13.21 -11.63 0.95
N ARG A 91 14.18 -11.44 0.04
CA ARG A 91 14.97 -12.56 -0.49
C ARG A 91 15.83 -13.15 0.64
N GLY A 92 15.43 -14.33 1.12
CA GLY A 92 16.12 -15.03 2.19
C GLY A 92 15.82 -14.51 3.61
N ILE A 93 14.81 -13.64 3.77
CA ILE A 93 14.38 -13.14 5.09
C ILE A 93 12.85 -13.16 5.14
N ASP A 94 12.28 -13.73 6.20
CA ASP A 94 10.87 -13.57 6.52
C ASP A 94 10.63 -12.12 7.01
N LYS A 95 10.06 -11.29 6.14
CA LYS A 95 9.77 -9.89 6.48
C LYS A 95 8.65 -9.72 7.49
N PHE A 96 7.67 -10.61 7.54
CA PHE A 96 6.58 -10.50 8.51
C PHE A 96 7.18 -10.63 9.92
N ALA A 97 7.93 -11.70 10.15
CA ALA A 97 8.64 -11.91 11.41
C ALA A 97 9.66 -10.80 11.70
N HIS A 98 10.48 -10.42 10.71
CA HIS A 98 11.53 -9.41 10.90
C HIS A 98 10.98 -8.00 11.19
N CYS A 99 9.82 -7.65 10.63
CA CYS A 99 9.16 -6.37 10.89
C CYS A 99 8.24 -6.41 12.12
N GLY A 100 8.02 -7.58 12.74
CA GLY A 100 7.05 -7.73 13.83
C GLY A 100 5.61 -7.49 13.36
N LEU A 101 5.24 -8.04 12.20
CA LEU A 101 3.91 -7.98 11.62
C LEU A 101 3.31 -9.38 11.51
N THR A 102 2.00 -9.49 11.67
CA THR A 102 1.31 -10.78 11.74
C THR A 102 0.55 -11.05 10.43
N PRO A 103 0.90 -12.09 9.66
CA PRO A 103 0.12 -12.48 8.50
C PRO A 103 -1.17 -13.18 8.93
N THR A 104 -2.31 -12.80 8.36
CA THR A 104 -3.60 -13.48 8.58
C THR A 104 -4.23 -13.89 7.25
N PRO A 105 -4.99 -15.00 7.20
CA PRO A 105 -5.69 -15.40 5.98
C PRO A 105 -6.62 -14.30 5.47
N ALA A 106 -6.61 -14.10 4.15
CA ALA A 106 -7.58 -13.25 3.46
C ALA A 106 -8.88 -14.03 3.19
N ASN A 107 -9.95 -13.33 2.78
CA ASN A 107 -11.27 -13.96 2.58
C ASN A 107 -11.41 -14.60 1.19
N VAL A 108 -10.78 -14.00 0.19
CA VAL A 108 -10.97 -14.32 -1.24
C VAL A 108 -9.67 -14.64 -1.96
N VAL A 109 -8.57 -13.95 -1.62
CA VAL A 109 -7.26 -14.10 -2.32
C VAL A 109 -6.25 -14.91 -1.51
N ALA A 110 -5.21 -15.43 -2.17
CA ALA A 110 -4.16 -16.22 -1.52
C ALA A 110 -3.15 -15.43 -0.65
N PRO A 111 -2.72 -14.20 -1.02
CA PRO A 111 -1.80 -13.44 -0.20
C PRO A 111 -2.41 -13.03 1.15
N PRO A 112 -1.62 -13.03 2.24
CA PRO A 112 -2.15 -12.70 3.57
C PRO A 112 -2.51 -11.22 3.72
N LEU A 113 -3.37 -10.94 4.69
CA LEU A 113 -3.56 -9.61 5.27
C LEU A 113 -2.49 -9.35 6.35
N VAL A 114 -2.35 -8.09 6.77
CA VAL A 114 -1.48 -7.67 7.89
C VAL A 114 -2.35 -7.31 9.09
N ALA A 115 -2.41 -8.14 10.13
CA ALA A 115 -3.39 -8.02 11.21
C ALA A 115 -3.42 -6.65 11.91
N GLU A 116 -2.27 -5.97 11.97
CA GLU A 116 -2.14 -4.69 12.66
C GLU A 116 -2.65 -3.49 11.83
N CYS A 117 -2.93 -3.68 10.54
CA CYS A 117 -3.46 -2.63 9.68
C CYS A 117 -4.96 -2.42 9.91
N ALA A 118 -5.41 -1.17 9.81
CA ALA A 118 -6.80 -0.79 10.07
C ALA A 118 -7.74 -1.04 8.89
N GLY A 119 -7.21 -1.39 7.72
CA GLY A 119 -8.01 -1.61 6.53
C GLY A 119 -7.27 -2.41 5.49
N HIS A 120 -8.05 -3.14 4.70
CA HIS A 120 -7.59 -4.14 3.76
C HIS A 120 -8.36 -4.06 2.47
N LEU A 121 -7.64 -4.21 1.35
CA LEU A 121 -8.20 -4.50 0.05
C LEU A 121 -7.59 -5.81 -0.44
N GLU A 122 -8.43 -6.73 -0.87
CA GLU A 122 -8.05 -7.96 -1.55
C GLU A 122 -8.24 -7.74 -3.05
N CYS A 123 -7.20 -8.01 -3.84
CA CYS A 123 -7.17 -7.58 -5.22
C CYS A 123 -6.72 -8.67 -6.19
N ARG A 124 -7.33 -8.67 -7.38
CA ARG A 124 -6.88 -9.44 -8.56
C ARG A 124 -6.36 -8.50 -9.64
N ILE A 125 -5.25 -8.86 -10.27
CA ILE A 125 -4.70 -8.09 -11.38
C ILE A 125 -5.46 -8.46 -12.66
N VAL A 126 -6.13 -7.48 -13.27
CA VAL A 126 -6.85 -7.67 -14.54
C VAL A 126 -6.04 -7.20 -15.74
N GLU A 127 -5.17 -6.21 -15.58
CA GLU A 127 -4.30 -5.72 -16.64
C GLU A 127 -2.92 -5.34 -16.11
N THR A 128 -1.91 -5.43 -16.98
CA THR A 128 -0.53 -5.03 -16.67
C THR A 128 0.10 -4.33 -17.87
N HIS A 129 0.64 -3.13 -17.64
CA HIS A 129 1.30 -2.35 -18.68
C HIS A 129 2.73 -1.97 -18.27
N GLY A 130 3.71 -2.26 -19.11
CA GLY A 130 5.11 -1.93 -18.81
C GLY A 130 5.46 -0.47 -19.12
N VAL A 131 6.12 0.22 -18.18
CA VAL A 131 6.62 1.59 -18.34
C VAL A 131 8.03 1.72 -17.77
N HIS A 132 9.02 1.85 -18.66
CA HIS A 132 10.45 1.87 -18.29
C HIS A 132 10.83 0.69 -17.38
N THR A 133 11.18 0.96 -16.12
CA THR A 133 11.57 -0.02 -15.09
C THR A 133 10.42 -0.47 -14.19
N HIS A 134 9.21 0.05 -14.42
CA HIS A 134 8.01 -0.22 -13.63
C HIS A 134 6.95 -0.90 -14.49
N ASP A 135 5.99 -1.53 -13.82
CA ASP A 135 4.74 -1.96 -14.42
C ASP A 135 3.56 -1.28 -13.71
N LEU A 136 2.57 -0.89 -14.51
CA LEU A 136 1.28 -0.41 -14.10
C LEU A 136 0.35 -1.62 -13.94
N LEU A 137 -0.08 -1.91 -12.72
CA LEU A 137 -1.00 -3.00 -12.42
C LEU A 137 -2.39 -2.41 -12.21
N ILE A 138 -3.35 -2.84 -13.01
CA ILE A 138 -4.76 -2.51 -12.80
C ILE A 138 -5.37 -3.65 -11.97
N CYS A 139 -5.79 -3.29 -10.77
CA CYS A 139 -6.24 -4.24 -9.76
C CYS A 139 -7.74 -4.06 -9.50
N GLU A 140 -8.51 -5.12 -9.68
CA GLU A 140 -9.90 -5.24 -9.26
C GLU A 140 -9.96 -5.55 -7.77
N VAL A 141 -10.68 -4.75 -6.99
CA VAL A 141 -10.94 -5.01 -5.56
C VAL A 141 -12.07 -6.02 -5.46
N VAL A 142 -11.74 -7.23 -4.99
CA VAL A 142 -12.70 -8.34 -4.86
C VAL A 142 -13.24 -8.51 -3.43
N HIS A 143 -12.57 -7.91 -2.44
CA HIS A 143 -13.05 -7.81 -1.06
C HIS A 143 -12.36 -6.63 -0.36
N ALA A 144 -13.05 -5.97 0.57
CA ALA A 144 -12.52 -4.85 1.33
C ALA A 144 -13.06 -4.85 2.76
N SER A 145 -12.23 -4.45 3.71
CA SER A 145 -12.61 -4.29 5.11
C SER A 145 -11.86 -3.13 5.76
N ALA A 146 -12.46 -2.54 6.79
CA ALA A 146 -11.84 -1.51 7.61
C ALA A 146 -12.39 -1.57 9.03
N GLU A 147 -11.59 -1.13 10.00
CA GLU A 147 -11.99 -0.99 11.39
C GLU A 147 -13.11 0.05 11.53
N ALA A 148 -14.25 -0.37 12.08
CA ALA A 148 -15.45 0.47 12.17
C ALA A 148 -15.23 1.75 12.99
N ASP A 149 -14.32 1.70 13.97
CA ASP A 149 -13.99 2.87 14.79
C ASP A 149 -13.17 3.92 14.04
N PHE A 150 -12.53 3.53 12.93
CA PHE A 150 -11.58 4.36 12.17
C PHE A 150 -12.10 4.77 10.79
N PHE A 151 -13.13 4.09 10.28
CA PHE A 151 -13.64 4.30 8.93
C PHE A 151 -15.17 4.32 8.89
N ASP A 152 -15.73 5.41 8.36
CA ASP A 152 -17.17 5.57 8.07
C ASP A 152 -17.34 6.27 6.71
N GLY A 153 -17.30 5.50 5.63
CA GLY A 153 -17.24 5.99 4.24
C GLY A 153 -15.92 6.71 3.87
N ALA A 154 -15.17 7.19 4.86
CA ALA A 154 -13.83 7.74 4.78
C ALA A 154 -13.09 7.50 6.11
N TRP A 155 -11.76 7.58 6.09
CA TRP A 155 -10.95 7.56 7.31
C TRP A 155 -11.33 8.74 8.22
N ILE A 156 -11.43 8.48 9.52
CA ILE A 156 -11.70 9.47 10.57
C ILE A 156 -10.34 9.96 11.10
N PRO A 157 -9.83 11.13 10.65
CA PRO A 157 -8.46 11.55 10.94
C PRO A 157 -8.19 11.78 12.42
N GLU A 158 -9.21 12.07 13.21
CA GLU A 158 -9.07 12.30 14.65
C GLU A 158 -8.90 10.98 15.44
N ARG A 159 -9.12 9.84 14.80
CA ARG A 159 -9.03 8.50 15.41
C ARG A 159 -7.95 7.63 14.78
N PHE A 160 -7.70 7.79 13.49
CA PHE A 160 -6.71 7.02 12.75
C PHE A 160 -5.90 7.88 11.79
N HIS A 161 -4.59 7.89 12.01
CA HIS A 161 -3.64 8.68 11.23
C HIS A 161 -2.99 7.80 10.15
N THR A 162 -3.45 7.93 8.90
CA THR A 162 -2.76 7.31 7.76
C THR A 162 -1.39 7.92 7.56
N LEU A 163 -0.45 7.10 7.08
CA LEU A 163 0.92 7.51 6.78
C LEU A 163 1.02 8.07 5.36
N HIS A 164 1.79 9.15 5.17
CA HIS A 164 1.99 9.79 3.86
C HIS A 164 3.48 10.03 3.60
N TYR A 165 4.08 9.36 2.62
CA TYR A 165 5.53 9.36 2.43
C TYR A 165 6.03 10.64 1.77
N MET A 166 6.98 11.33 2.41
CA MET A 166 7.54 12.57 1.87
C MET A 166 8.92 12.37 1.26
N GLN A 167 9.92 11.97 2.05
CA GLN A 167 11.28 11.75 1.56
C GLN A 167 12.15 11.07 2.61
N GLY A 168 12.85 10.00 2.23
CA GLY A 168 13.82 9.32 3.09
C GLY A 168 13.15 8.71 4.31
N THR A 169 13.32 9.32 5.48
CA THR A 169 12.71 8.90 6.75
C THR A 169 11.54 9.78 7.18
N LYS A 170 11.08 10.69 6.31
CA LYS A 170 10.03 11.69 6.62
C LYS A 170 8.67 11.26 6.09
N TYR A 171 7.67 11.36 6.96
CA TYR A 171 6.27 11.05 6.68
C TYR A 171 5.39 12.17 7.23
N GLY A 172 4.25 12.40 6.57
CA GLY A 172 3.12 13.17 7.09
C GLY A 172 2.03 12.25 7.63
N LEU A 173 1.10 12.84 8.38
CA LEU A 173 -0.05 12.18 8.97
C LEU A 173 -1.33 12.88 8.53
N LEU A 174 -2.38 12.11 8.24
CA LEU A 174 -3.74 12.64 8.13
C LEU A 174 -4.30 12.86 9.54
N THR A 175 -4.50 14.12 9.93
CA THR A 175 -4.80 14.48 11.34
C THR A 175 -6.09 15.27 11.54
N ARG A 176 -6.69 15.77 10.45
CA ARG A 176 -7.95 16.51 10.54
C ARG A 176 -8.79 16.36 9.29
N ARG A 177 -10.10 16.34 9.49
CA ARG A 177 -11.08 16.56 8.43
C ARG A 177 -11.37 18.05 8.26
N VAL A 178 -11.61 18.47 7.02
CA VAL A 178 -12.08 19.82 6.68
C VAL A 178 -13.21 19.67 5.67
N ASP A 179 -14.38 20.20 5.98
CA ASP A 179 -15.53 20.20 5.07
C ASP A 179 -15.56 21.51 4.25
N VAL A 180 -16.08 21.43 3.02
CA VAL A 180 -16.14 22.57 2.07
C VAL A 180 -17.28 23.54 2.42
N GLY A 181 -18.24 23.11 3.25
CA GLY A 181 -19.49 23.83 3.53
C GLY A 181 -20.66 23.29 2.72
#